data_AF-A0A8T3AA18-F1
#
_entry.id   AF-A0A8T3AA18-F1
#
_cell.length_a   1.000
_cell.length_b   1.000
_cell.length_c   1.000
_cell.angle_alpha   90.00
_cell.angle_beta   90.00
_cell.angle_gamma   90.00
#
_symmetry.space_group_name_H-M   'P 1'
#
loop_
_entity.id
_entity.type
_entity.pdbx_description
1 polymer ?
#
loop_
_entity_poly.entity_id
_entity_poly.type
_entity_poly.pdbx_seq_one_letter_code
_entity_poly.pdbx_strand_id
1 'polypeptide(L)'
;MDADLNDHGVAFETRKDDNTLELTSHPMDYPPRLPLQRTHLGTIVLGPFSQRVLLTLEEKNLSYDIKLANLANKPEWFLKISPEGKVPVAKLDDKWIADSDIITQLIEEKCPEPPLAAPPEKSSRFKNILNFIAFLKSKDPNDGTEQALLTELTAINEYLKENGPFVNGEKISAIDLSLGPKLYHLEIVLDYYKSWSVPESLPFVRNYMESVFSRESFVKTQALREDVIAGWRPKVEV
;
A
#
# COMPACT_ATOMS: atom_id res chain seq x y z
N MET A 1 -16.93 10.24 -2.02
CA MET A 1 -16.28 11.42 -1.42
C MET A 1 -14.90 10.94 -1.02
N ASP A 2 -13.97 11.02 -1.96
CA ASP A 2 -12.63 10.43 -1.80
C ASP A 2 -11.88 11.21 -0.73
N ALA A 3 -11.56 10.52 0.37
CA ALA A 3 -10.80 11.13 1.46
C ALA A 3 -9.37 11.36 0.95
N ASP A 4 -9.09 12.59 0.52
CA ASP A 4 -7.76 13.07 0.14
C ASP A 4 -6.74 12.72 1.25
N LEU A 5 -5.91 11.71 0.97
CA LEU A 5 -4.82 11.28 1.85
C LEU A 5 -3.63 12.24 1.68
N ASN A 6 -3.63 13.36 2.39
CA ASN A 6 -2.41 14.13 2.63
C ASN A 6 -1.75 13.65 3.93
N ASP A 7 -0.71 12.81 3.82
CA ASP A 7 0.63 13.17 4.32
C ASP A 7 1.67 12.05 4.05
N HIS A 8 2.81 12.50 3.51
CA HIS A 8 3.98 11.81 2.94
C HIS A 8 3.76 10.82 1.78
N GLY A 9 4.66 10.87 0.78
CA GLY A 9 4.40 10.25 -0.52
C GLY A 9 5.62 10.09 -1.41
N VAL A 10 5.50 9.12 -2.32
CA VAL A 10 6.59 8.69 -3.20
C VAL A 10 6.28 9.03 -4.66
N ALA A 11 7.28 9.51 -5.37
CA ALA A 11 7.32 9.57 -6.83
C ALA A 11 8.33 8.51 -7.35
N PHE A 12 8.04 7.86 -8.48
CA PHE A 12 8.94 6.86 -9.07
C PHE A 12 9.45 7.33 -10.43
N GLU A 13 10.76 7.32 -10.64
CA GLU A 13 11.36 7.66 -11.93
C GLU A 13 11.85 6.38 -12.61
N THR A 14 11.46 6.16 -13.86
CA THR A 14 12.05 5.13 -14.74
C THR A 14 12.96 5.82 -15.75
N ARG A 15 14.09 5.18 -16.08
CA ARG A 15 15.07 5.66 -17.05
C ARG A 15 14.98 4.86 -18.35
N LYS A 16 15.10 5.59 -19.46
CA LYS A 16 14.93 5.16 -20.84
C LYS A 16 16.29 4.78 -21.41
N ASP A 17 16.34 3.67 -22.14
CA ASP A 17 17.05 3.57 -23.40
C ASP A 17 16.27 2.59 -24.33
N ASP A 18 16.14 2.98 -25.60
CA ASP A 18 15.96 2.10 -26.77
C ASP A 18 14.56 1.56 -27.16
N ASN A 19 13.48 2.30 -26.92
CA ASN A 19 12.16 2.07 -27.57
C ASN A 19 11.53 0.67 -27.36
N THR A 20 11.92 0.00 -26.27
CA THR A 20 11.29 -1.18 -25.68
C THR A 20 11.01 -0.85 -24.21
N LEU A 21 9.97 -1.43 -23.60
CA LEU A 21 9.83 -1.39 -22.13
C LEU A 21 10.94 -2.26 -21.55
N GLU A 22 12.10 -1.66 -21.27
CA GLU A 22 13.19 -2.35 -20.59
C GLU A 22 13.05 -2.22 -19.08
N LEU A 23 12.72 -3.34 -18.44
CA LEU A 23 13.11 -3.61 -17.06
C LEU A 23 14.58 -3.98 -17.10
N THR A 24 15.45 -3.07 -16.69
CA THR A 24 16.88 -3.35 -16.72
C THR A 24 17.20 -4.45 -15.70
N SER A 25 17.56 -5.61 -16.22
CA SER A 25 18.44 -6.57 -15.56
C SER A 25 19.77 -6.51 -16.30
N HIS A 26 20.86 -6.26 -15.59
CA HIS A 26 22.22 -6.56 -16.07
C HIS A 26 22.90 -7.39 -14.99
N PRO A 27 23.65 -8.45 -15.36
CA PRO A 27 24.45 -9.21 -14.42
C PRO A 27 25.66 -8.36 -14.04
N MET A 28 25.57 -7.62 -12.95
CA MET A 28 26.71 -6.90 -12.38
C MET A 28 26.95 -7.41 -10.96
N ASP A 29 28.16 -7.91 -10.76
CA ASP A 29 28.68 -8.50 -9.54
C ASP A 29 28.12 -7.83 -8.28
N TYR A 30 27.29 -8.56 -7.54
CA TYR A 30 26.87 -8.20 -6.21
C TYR A 30 28.09 -8.02 -5.30
N PRO A 31 28.33 -6.84 -4.70
CA PRO A 31 28.74 -6.84 -3.31
C PRO A 31 27.51 -7.16 -2.43
N PRO A 32 27.69 -7.91 -1.33
CA PRO A 32 26.59 -8.44 -0.55
C PRO A 32 25.81 -7.30 0.12
N ARG A 33 24.48 -7.41 0.09
CA ARG A 33 23.51 -6.80 1.01
C ARG A 33 23.98 -5.50 1.68
N LEU A 34 23.55 -4.36 1.16
CA LEU A 34 23.44 -3.19 2.02
C LEU A 34 21.97 -3.08 2.47
N PRO A 35 21.70 -3.23 3.79
CA PRO A 35 20.39 -2.95 4.34
C PRO A 35 20.05 -1.50 4.04
N LEU A 36 18.76 -1.17 3.94
CA LEU A 36 18.24 0.21 3.93
C LEU A 36 18.84 0.99 5.11
N GLN A 37 20.06 1.51 4.95
CA GLN A 37 20.77 2.29 5.95
C GLN A 37 20.72 3.74 5.52
N ARG A 38 19.78 4.44 6.16
CA ARG A 38 19.95 5.77 6.78
C ARG A 38 21.08 6.62 6.20
N THR A 39 20.71 7.62 5.44
CA THR A 39 21.37 8.93 5.46
C THR A 39 20.40 9.97 6.01
N HIS A 40 20.94 10.85 6.84
CA HIS A 40 20.24 11.74 7.77
C HIS A 40 19.24 12.73 7.15
N LEU A 41 18.22 13.05 7.97
CA LEU A 41 17.12 14.03 7.84
C LEU A 41 15.93 13.66 6.94
N GLY A 42 14.84 13.21 7.59
CA GLY A 42 13.49 13.18 7.03
C GLY A 42 12.92 11.79 6.85
N THR A 43 12.54 11.14 7.94
CA THR A 43 11.68 9.95 7.97
C THR A 43 10.47 10.11 7.03
N ILE A 44 10.33 9.25 6.03
CA ILE A 44 9.27 9.33 5.00
C ILE A 44 8.29 8.17 5.18
N VAL A 45 7.02 8.52 5.38
CA VAL A 45 5.92 7.55 5.51
C VAL A 45 5.53 7.07 4.11
N LEU A 46 5.64 5.77 3.86
CA LEU A 46 5.02 5.13 2.71
C LEU A 46 3.54 4.93 3.01
N GLY A 47 2.68 5.78 2.45
CA GLY A 47 1.23 5.59 2.56
C GLY A 47 0.77 4.28 1.90
N PRO A 48 -0.42 3.77 2.26
CA PRO A 48 -0.88 2.44 1.82
C PRO A 48 -1.00 2.34 0.29
N PHE A 49 -1.36 3.44 -0.38
CA PHE A 49 -1.42 3.49 -1.85
C PHE A 49 -0.04 3.44 -2.52
N SER A 50 0.99 4.04 -1.90
CA SER A 50 2.36 3.95 -2.41
C SER A 50 2.93 2.55 -2.19
N GLN A 51 2.68 1.96 -1.01
CA GLN A 51 3.08 0.58 -0.73
C GLN A 51 2.44 -0.42 -1.70
N ARG A 52 1.16 -0.22 -2.09
CA ARG A 52 0.50 -1.06 -3.11
C ARG A 52 1.28 -1.12 -4.44
N VAL A 53 1.77 0.03 -4.93
CA VAL A 53 2.56 0.09 -6.17
C VAL A 53 3.89 -0.64 -5.98
N LEU A 54 4.58 -0.39 -4.86
CA LEU A 54 5.83 -1.06 -4.52
C LEU A 54 5.67 -2.58 -4.43
N LEU A 55 4.61 -3.05 -3.77
CA LEU A 55 4.27 -4.46 -3.69
C LEU A 55 4.06 -5.07 -5.07
N THR A 56 3.39 -4.35 -5.97
CA THR A 56 3.15 -4.82 -7.34
C THR A 56 4.47 -4.97 -8.11
N LEU A 57 5.40 -4.01 -7.94
CA LEU A 57 6.73 -4.08 -8.54
C LEU A 57 7.55 -5.25 -7.96
N GLU A 58 7.57 -5.41 -6.64
CA GLU A 58 8.28 -6.50 -5.96
C GLU A 58 7.73 -7.90 -6.32
N GLU A 59 6.41 -8.10 -6.28
CA GLU A 59 5.79 -9.39 -6.63
C GLU A 59 6.00 -9.76 -8.11
N LYS A 60 6.17 -8.74 -8.97
CA LYS A 60 6.51 -8.94 -10.38
C LYS A 60 8.03 -8.99 -10.66
N ASN A 61 8.86 -8.87 -9.63
CA ASN A 61 10.32 -8.82 -9.73
C ASN A 61 10.83 -7.72 -10.68
N LEU A 62 10.19 -6.54 -10.62
CA LEU A 62 10.52 -5.39 -11.45
C LEU A 62 11.50 -4.48 -10.71
N SER A 63 12.57 -4.07 -11.38
CA SER A 63 13.50 -3.05 -10.87
C SER A 63 12.85 -1.67 -10.91
N TYR A 64 13.10 -0.83 -9.90
CA TYR A 64 12.56 0.54 -9.84
C TYR A 64 13.46 1.47 -9.02
N ASP A 65 13.42 2.77 -9.36
CA ASP A 65 14.01 3.83 -8.54
C ASP A 65 12.93 4.55 -7.73
N ILE A 66 13.23 4.79 -6.46
CA ILE A 66 12.37 5.55 -5.55
C ILE A 66 12.84 7.00 -5.48
N LYS A 67 11.94 7.95 -5.73
CA LYS A 67 12.16 9.37 -5.50
C LYS A 67 11.20 9.91 -4.44
N LEU A 68 11.75 10.25 -3.30
CA LEU A 68 10.94 10.61 -2.14
C LEU A 68 10.60 12.11 -2.16
N ALA A 69 9.33 12.44 -1.88
CA ALA A 69 8.85 13.81 -1.78
C ALA A 69 8.32 14.09 -0.37
N ASN A 70 8.79 15.16 0.26
CA ASN A 70 8.21 15.63 1.50
C ASN A 70 6.84 16.26 1.20
N LEU A 71 5.72 15.63 1.60
CA LEU A 71 4.40 16.19 1.31
C LEU A 71 3.97 17.37 2.20
N ALA A 72 4.63 17.57 3.34
CA ALA A 72 4.44 18.77 4.17
C ALA A 72 5.14 19.99 3.55
N ASN A 73 6.23 19.77 2.81
CA ASN A 73 6.95 20.78 2.06
C ASN A 73 7.25 20.27 0.64
N LYS A 74 6.21 20.28 -0.20
CA LYS A 74 6.24 19.67 -1.55
C LYS A 74 7.27 20.38 -2.43
N PRO A 75 8.32 19.68 -2.92
CA PRO A 75 9.33 20.32 -3.74
C PRO A 75 8.77 20.66 -5.13
N GLU A 76 9.30 21.71 -5.75
CA GLU A 76 8.82 22.21 -7.05
C GLU A 76 8.86 21.14 -8.14
N TRP A 77 9.91 20.29 -8.15
CA TRP A 77 10.01 19.19 -9.11
C TRP A 77 8.86 18.18 -8.97
N PHE A 78 8.34 17.97 -7.76
CA PHE A 78 7.24 17.04 -7.51
C PHE A 78 5.92 17.65 -7.95
N LEU A 79 5.70 18.94 -7.67
CA LEU A 79 4.48 19.64 -8.11
C LEU A 79 4.39 19.77 -9.65
N LYS A 80 5.53 19.80 -10.35
CA LYS A 80 5.56 19.71 -11.81
C LYS A 80 5.04 18.37 -12.35
N ILE A 81 5.22 17.30 -11.58
CA ILE A 81 4.82 15.92 -11.93
C ILE A 81 3.40 15.62 -11.45
N SER A 82 3.08 16.03 -10.22
CA SER A 82 1.80 15.87 -9.56
C SER A 82 1.31 17.25 -9.12
N PRO A 83 0.62 18.00 -10.00
CA PRO A 83 0.12 19.34 -9.68
C PRO A 83 -0.83 19.36 -8.47
N GLU A 84 -1.58 18.27 -8.27
CA GLU A 84 -2.43 18.08 -7.09
C GLU A 84 -1.64 17.72 -5.83
N GLY A 85 -0.35 17.42 -5.96
CA GLY A 85 0.53 17.03 -4.87
C GLY A 85 0.20 15.66 -4.27
N LYS A 86 -0.53 14.82 -5.01
CA LYS A 86 -0.97 13.48 -4.61
C LYS A 86 0.06 12.42 -4.96
N VAL A 87 0.00 11.32 -4.23
CA VAL A 87 0.85 10.14 -4.38
C VAL A 87 0.01 8.87 -4.33
N PRO A 88 0.48 7.74 -4.89
CA PRO A 88 1.72 7.61 -5.66
C PRO A 88 1.64 8.27 -7.04
N VAL A 89 2.81 8.57 -7.60
CA VAL A 89 2.99 8.86 -9.02
C VAL A 89 4.13 8.01 -9.58
N ALA A 90 3.91 7.39 -10.74
CA ALA A 90 4.91 6.55 -11.40
C ALA A 90 5.16 7.03 -12.82
N LYS A 91 6.43 7.08 -13.22
CA LYS A 91 6.80 7.31 -14.61
C LYS A 91 6.79 5.99 -15.37
N LEU A 92 5.89 5.83 -16.34
CA LEU A 92 5.79 4.67 -17.23
C LEU A 92 5.86 5.17 -18.67
N ASP A 93 6.76 4.63 -19.51
CA ASP A 93 6.99 5.07 -20.90
C ASP A 93 7.16 6.60 -21.03
N ASP A 94 8.01 7.19 -20.20
CA ASP A 94 8.23 8.64 -20.12
C ASP A 94 7.03 9.50 -19.71
N LYS A 95 5.91 8.88 -19.31
CA LYS A 95 4.71 9.58 -18.86
C LYS A 95 4.51 9.39 -17.37
N TRP A 96 4.27 10.51 -16.67
CA TRP A 96 3.87 10.47 -15.28
C TRP A 96 2.41 10.09 -15.16
N ILE A 97 2.15 9.03 -14.43
CA ILE A 97 0.83 8.47 -14.15
C ILE A 97 0.59 8.60 -12.64
N ALA A 98 -0.56 9.13 -12.27
CA ALA A 98 -1.05 9.16 -10.90
C ALA A 98 -2.09 8.06 -10.69
N ASP A 99 -2.52 7.89 -9.44
CA ASP A 99 -3.50 6.89 -8.99
C ASP A 99 -2.93 5.46 -8.94
N SER A 100 -2.89 4.88 -7.74
CA SER A 100 -2.37 3.53 -7.53
C SER A 100 -3.14 2.45 -8.29
N ASP A 101 -4.46 2.63 -8.51
CA ASP A 101 -5.26 1.69 -9.30
C ASP A 101 -4.82 1.71 -10.76
N ILE A 102 -4.70 2.90 -11.35
CA ILE A 102 -4.27 3.07 -12.74
C ILE A 102 -2.83 2.58 -12.92
N ILE A 103 -1.92 2.96 -12.01
CA ILE A 103 -0.51 2.55 -12.06
C ILE A 103 -0.38 1.02 -12.02
N THR A 104 -1.02 0.36 -11.06
CA THR A 104 -0.93 -1.11 -10.93
C THR A 104 -1.60 -1.85 -12.09
N GLN A 105 -2.69 -1.30 -12.64
CA GLN A 105 -3.31 -1.84 -13.85
C GLN A 105 -2.39 -1.75 -15.06
N LEU A 106 -1.76 -0.58 -15.31
CA LEU A 106 -0.83 -0.41 -16.44
C LEU A 106 0.40 -1.31 -16.30
N ILE A 107 0.89 -1.53 -15.07
CA ILE A 107 1.98 -2.48 -14.81
C ILE A 107 1.53 -3.91 -15.15
N GLU A 108 0.33 -4.33 -14.75
CA GLU A 108 -0.24 -5.65 -15.09
C GLU A 108 -0.37 -5.83 -16.62
N GLU A 109 -0.87 -4.81 -17.33
CA GLU A 109 -1.04 -4.86 -18.79
C GLU A 109 0.31 -4.96 -19.53
N LYS A 110 1.34 -4.29 -19.03
CA LYS A 110 2.68 -4.29 -19.63
C LYS A 110 3.52 -5.50 -19.24
N CYS A 111 3.35 -5.98 -18.01
CA CYS A 111 4.11 -7.08 -17.41
C CYS A 111 3.12 -8.13 -16.89
N PRO A 112 2.51 -8.95 -17.78
CA PRO A 112 1.45 -9.87 -17.40
C PRO A 112 1.93 -11.04 -16.51
N GLU A 113 3.23 -11.32 -16.50
CA GLU A 113 3.81 -12.42 -15.72
C GLU A 113 4.70 -11.88 -14.58
N PRO A 114 4.60 -12.44 -13.36
CA PRO A 114 3.53 -13.33 -12.89
C PRO A 114 2.18 -12.60 -12.82
N PRO A 115 1.05 -13.29 -13.09
CA PRO A 115 -0.27 -12.67 -13.11
C PRO A 115 -0.72 -12.33 -11.69
N LEU A 116 -1.11 -11.07 -11.49
CA LEU A 116 -1.69 -10.59 -10.24
C LEU A 116 -3.19 -10.29 -10.38
N ALA A 117 -3.72 -10.26 -11.62
CA ALA A 117 -5.13 -10.06 -11.86
C ALA A 117 -6.00 -11.08 -11.11
N ALA A 118 -7.02 -10.57 -10.42
CA ALA A 118 -8.04 -11.39 -9.77
C ALA A 118 -9.36 -11.32 -10.57
N PRO A 119 -10.20 -12.38 -10.53
CA PRO A 119 -11.51 -12.37 -11.17
C PRO A 119 -12.33 -11.11 -10.81
N PRO A 120 -13.05 -10.49 -11.77
CA PRO A 120 -13.77 -9.23 -11.54
C PRO A 120 -14.75 -9.27 -10.37
N GLU A 121 -15.42 -10.41 -10.17
CA GLU A 121 -16.37 -10.64 -9.07
C GLU A 121 -15.71 -10.59 -7.69
N LYS A 122 -14.48 -11.11 -7.57
CA LYS A 122 -13.69 -11.00 -6.34
C LYS A 122 -13.22 -9.57 -6.15
N SER A 123 -12.71 -8.94 -7.22
CA SER A 123 -12.17 -7.59 -7.17
C SER A 123 -13.21 -6.56 -6.71
N SER A 124 -14.45 -6.62 -7.21
CA SER A 124 -15.49 -5.65 -6.84
C SER A 124 -15.86 -5.71 -5.35
N ARG A 125 -15.84 -6.91 -4.74
CA ARG A 125 -16.15 -7.12 -3.32
C ARG A 125 -15.18 -6.35 -2.40
N PHE A 126 -13.89 -6.33 -2.73
CA PHE A 126 -12.85 -5.78 -1.85
C PHE A 126 -12.39 -4.36 -2.18
N LYS A 127 -12.87 -3.76 -3.29
CA LYS A 127 -12.48 -2.40 -3.71
C LYS A 127 -12.78 -1.32 -2.66
N ASN A 128 -13.91 -1.44 -1.95
CA ASN A 128 -14.39 -0.43 -1.00
C ASN A 128 -14.20 -0.81 0.47
N ILE A 129 -13.55 -1.93 0.74
CA ILE A 129 -13.45 -2.47 2.10
C ILE A 129 -12.29 -1.78 2.84
N LEU A 130 -12.59 -1.34 4.07
CA LEU A 130 -11.76 -0.72 5.10
C LEU A 130 -11.54 0.79 4.97
N ASN A 131 -12.59 1.53 5.34
CA ASN A 131 -12.47 2.92 5.77
C ASN A 131 -12.46 3.02 7.31
N PHE A 132 -11.46 2.41 7.96
CA PHE A 132 -11.26 2.48 9.42
C PHE A 132 -11.02 3.91 9.93
N ILE A 133 -10.83 4.88 9.03
CA ILE A 133 -10.59 6.30 9.34
C ILE A 133 -11.76 6.88 10.15
N ALA A 134 -13.00 6.48 9.84
CA ALA A 134 -14.17 6.95 10.58
C ALA A 134 -14.08 6.54 12.05
N PHE A 135 -13.78 5.26 12.30
CA PHE A 135 -13.56 4.77 13.67
C PHE A 135 -12.37 5.48 14.31
N LEU A 136 -11.21 5.52 13.64
CA LEU A 136 -10.00 6.17 14.13
C LEU A 136 -10.24 7.61 14.61
N LYS A 137 -11.01 8.41 13.86
CA LYS A 137 -11.34 9.81 14.19
C LYS A 137 -12.45 9.97 15.22
N SER A 138 -13.26 8.93 15.44
CA SER A 138 -14.36 9.00 16.38
C SER A 138 -13.86 9.24 17.81
N LYS A 139 -14.54 10.17 18.50
CA LYS A 139 -14.35 10.46 19.93
C LYS A 139 -15.50 9.89 20.78
N ASP A 140 -16.55 9.37 20.14
CA ASP A 140 -17.73 8.79 20.80
C ASP A 140 -17.71 7.26 20.63
N PRO A 141 -17.52 6.48 21.71
CA PRO A 141 -17.50 5.02 21.62
C PRO A 141 -18.83 4.40 21.17
N ASN A 142 -19.93 5.15 21.14
CA ASN A 142 -21.27 4.64 20.81
C ASN A 142 -21.80 5.11 19.45
N ASP A 143 -20.98 5.77 18.62
CA ASP A 143 -21.42 6.27 17.31
C ASP A 143 -21.54 5.19 16.22
N GLY A 144 -21.23 3.93 16.56
CA GLY A 144 -21.34 2.78 15.68
C GLY A 144 -20.19 2.62 14.68
N THR A 145 -19.17 3.49 14.70
CA THR A 145 -18.04 3.40 13.76
C THR A 145 -17.18 2.15 13.99
N GLU A 146 -16.99 1.72 15.24
CA GLU A 146 -16.35 0.44 15.56
C GLU A 146 -17.15 -0.74 15.00
N GLN A 147 -18.46 -0.74 15.22
CA GLN A 147 -19.34 -1.82 14.75
C GLN A 147 -19.37 -1.91 13.22
N ALA A 148 -19.30 -0.78 12.52
CA ALA A 148 -19.15 -0.75 11.07
C ALA A 148 -17.83 -1.40 10.63
N LEU A 149 -16.72 -1.06 11.29
CA LEU A 149 -15.42 -1.68 11.01
C LEU A 149 -15.45 -3.20 11.29
N LEU A 150 -16.02 -3.62 12.42
CA LEU A 150 -16.18 -5.03 12.76
C LEU A 150 -17.04 -5.79 11.74
N THR A 151 -18.07 -5.14 11.20
CA THR A 151 -18.92 -5.73 10.14
C THR A 151 -18.12 -5.96 8.87
N GLU A 152 -17.29 -4.99 8.45
CA GLU A 152 -16.39 -5.15 7.31
C GLU A 152 -15.36 -6.27 7.53
N LEU A 153 -14.69 -6.28 8.69
CA LEU A 153 -13.71 -7.32 9.03
C LEU A 153 -14.35 -8.71 9.13
N THR A 154 -15.59 -8.80 9.62
CA THR A 154 -16.36 -10.06 9.67
C THR A 154 -16.65 -10.56 8.25
N ALA A 155 -17.04 -9.68 7.33
CA ALA A 155 -17.28 -10.05 5.94
C ALA A 155 -15.99 -10.56 5.25
N ILE A 156 -14.84 -9.95 5.54
CA ILE A 156 -13.54 -10.42 5.07
C ILE A 156 -13.20 -11.80 5.68
N ASN A 157 -13.41 -11.95 6.99
CA ASN A 157 -13.13 -13.19 7.72
C ASN A 157 -13.93 -14.37 7.16
N GLU A 158 -15.24 -14.22 6.98
CA GLU A 158 -16.08 -15.30 6.41
C GLU A 158 -15.71 -15.61 4.96
N TYR A 159 -15.32 -14.61 4.17
CA TYR A 159 -14.81 -14.88 2.83
C TYR A 159 -13.52 -15.70 2.85
N LEU A 160 -12.54 -15.30 3.66
CA LEU A 160 -11.23 -15.96 3.77
C LEU A 160 -11.31 -17.36 4.35
N LYS A 161 -12.30 -17.62 5.22
CA LYS A 161 -12.60 -18.97 5.72
C LYS A 161 -12.86 -19.98 4.60
N GLU A 162 -13.55 -19.54 3.54
CA GLU A 162 -13.92 -20.40 2.41
C GLU A 162 -12.93 -20.31 1.23
N ASN A 163 -12.24 -19.17 1.09
CA ASN A 163 -11.47 -18.85 -0.12
C ASN A 163 -9.98 -18.55 0.11
N GLY A 164 -9.50 -18.60 1.36
CA GLY A 164 -8.12 -18.29 1.73
C GLY A 164 -7.08 -19.30 1.22
N PRO A 165 -5.78 -19.10 1.53
CA PRO A 165 -5.24 -18.15 2.51
C PRO A 165 -5.13 -16.69 2.02
N PHE A 166 -5.12 -16.42 0.72
CA PHE A 166 -5.25 -15.08 0.14
C PHE A 166 -6.62 -14.89 -0.49
N VAL A 167 -6.97 -13.67 -0.94
CA VAL A 167 -8.29 -13.42 -1.54
C VAL A 167 -8.52 -14.30 -2.78
N ASN A 168 -7.46 -14.62 -3.53
CA ASN A 168 -7.54 -15.51 -4.69
C ASN A 168 -7.10 -16.96 -4.41
N GLY A 169 -7.26 -17.45 -3.18
CA GLY A 169 -6.85 -18.80 -2.79
C GLY A 169 -5.37 -18.84 -2.43
N GLU A 170 -4.62 -19.77 -3.05
CA GLU A 170 -3.22 -20.02 -2.71
C GLU A 170 -2.26 -18.93 -3.19
N LYS A 171 -2.65 -18.13 -4.18
CA LYS A 171 -1.79 -17.12 -4.81
C LYS A 171 -2.19 -15.71 -4.38
N ILE A 172 -1.16 -14.89 -4.11
CA ILE A 172 -1.35 -13.46 -3.93
C ILE A 172 -1.85 -12.81 -5.22
N SER A 173 -2.66 -11.78 -5.08
CA SER A 173 -3.28 -11.05 -6.19
C SER A 173 -3.27 -9.55 -5.95
N ALA A 174 -3.63 -8.77 -6.98
CA ALA A 174 -3.78 -7.32 -6.90
C ALA A 174 -4.76 -6.88 -5.80
N ILE A 175 -5.74 -7.72 -5.43
CA ILE A 175 -6.65 -7.43 -4.32
C ILE A 175 -5.87 -7.40 -3.01
N ASP A 176 -5.01 -8.40 -2.79
CA ASP A 176 -4.20 -8.52 -1.59
C ASP A 176 -3.18 -7.37 -1.49
N LEU A 177 -2.59 -6.97 -2.62
CA LEU A 177 -1.64 -5.86 -2.66
C LEU A 177 -2.31 -4.49 -2.39
N SER A 178 -3.62 -4.39 -2.58
CA SER A 178 -4.43 -3.22 -2.22
C SER A 178 -4.91 -3.26 -0.77
N LEU A 179 -5.31 -4.45 -0.29
CA LEU A 179 -5.90 -4.68 1.03
C LEU A 179 -4.84 -4.70 2.15
N GLY A 180 -3.73 -5.41 1.93
CA GLY A 180 -2.65 -5.61 2.90
C GLY A 180 -2.12 -4.31 3.51
N PRO A 181 -1.68 -3.33 2.70
CA PRO A 181 -1.22 -2.03 3.22
C PRO A 181 -2.25 -1.31 4.09
N LYS A 182 -3.54 -1.39 3.74
CA LYS A 182 -4.62 -0.77 4.53
C LYS A 182 -4.79 -1.45 5.88
N LEU A 183 -4.77 -2.78 5.92
CA LEU A 183 -4.82 -3.56 7.16
C LEU A 183 -3.60 -3.32 8.05
N TYR A 184 -2.41 -3.16 7.46
CA TYR A 184 -1.19 -2.84 8.21
C TYR A 184 -1.29 -1.48 8.88
N HIS A 185 -1.75 -0.46 8.15
CA HIS A 185 -1.99 0.86 8.73
C HIS A 185 -3.06 0.80 9.83
N LEU A 186 -4.17 0.07 9.59
CA LEU A 186 -5.24 -0.14 10.56
C LEU A 186 -4.71 -0.71 11.87
N GLU A 187 -3.98 -1.82 11.82
CA GLU A 187 -3.43 -2.52 13.00
C GLU A 187 -2.56 -1.59 13.83
N ILE A 188 -1.68 -0.82 13.17
CA ILE A 188 -0.75 0.08 13.87
C ILE A 188 -1.48 1.24 14.54
N VAL A 189 -2.37 1.93 13.82
CA VAL A 189 -2.96 3.18 14.30
C VAL A 189 -4.11 2.96 15.26
N LEU A 190 -4.89 1.90 15.10
CA LEU A 190 -5.94 1.57 16.07
C LEU A 190 -5.35 1.06 17.38
N ASP A 191 -4.26 0.30 17.33
CA ASP A 191 -3.51 -0.08 18.54
C ASP A 191 -2.97 1.17 19.25
N TYR A 192 -2.32 2.08 18.51
CA TYR A 192 -1.72 3.27 19.10
C TYR A 192 -2.75 4.28 19.65
N TYR A 193 -3.77 4.63 18.87
CA TYR A 193 -4.71 5.71 19.22
C TYR A 193 -5.92 5.23 20.02
N LYS A 194 -6.27 3.94 19.98
CA LYS A 194 -7.47 3.39 20.62
C LYS A 194 -7.22 2.15 21.47
N SER A 195 -5.99 1.64 21.55
CA SER A 195 -5.67 0.36 22.19
C SER A 195 -6.56 -0.78 21.66
N TRP A 196 -6.80 -0.75 20.35
CA TRP A 196 -7.71 -1.66 19.66
C TRP A 196 -6.92 -2.53 18.68
N SER A 197 -7.24 -3.82 18.64
CA SER A 197 -6.68 -4.78 17.70
C SER A 197 -7.78 -5.62 17.08
N VAL A 198 -7.52 -6.24 15.92
CA VAL A 198 -8.48 -7.16 15.29
C VAL A 198 -8.86 -8.28 16.28
N PRO A 199 -10.17 -8.49 16.57
CA PRO A 199 -10.60 -9.45 17.58
C PRO A 199 -10.15 -10.89 17.30
N GLU A 200 -9.90 -11.64 18.38
CA GLU A 200 -9.54 -13.07 18.28
C GLU A 200 -10.65 -13.94 17.68
N SER A 201 -11.90 -13.46 17.73
CA SER A 201 -13.05 -14.09 17.08
C SER A 201 -13.01 -14.02 15.55
N LEU A 202 -12.07 -13.29 14.96
CA LEU A 202 -11.86 -13.19 13.51
C LEU A 202 -10.52 -13.85 13.09
N PRO A 203 -10.37 -15.18 13.26
CA PRO A 203 -9.07 -15.84 13.07
C PRO A 203 -8.59 -15.86 11.62
N PHE A 204 -9.48 -15.90 10.63
CA PHE A 204 -9.08 -16.01 9.22
C PHE A 204 -8.50 -14.70 8.69
N VAL A 205 -9.05 -13.56 9.09
CA VAL A 205 -8.45 -12.25 8.74
C VAL A 205 -7.14 -12.02 9.49
N ARG A 206 -7.00 -12.48 10.74
CA ARG A 206 -5.71 -12.42 11.47
C ARG A 206 -4.64 -13.27 10.78
N ASN A 207 -4.95 -14.52 10.45
CA ASN A 207 -4.04 -15.40 9.72
C ASN A 207 -3.68 -14.84 8.33
N TYR A 208 -4.65 -14.20 7.65
CA TYR A 208 -4.42 -13.50 6.40
C TYR A 208 -3.43 -12.34 6.57
N MET A 209 -3.64 -11.49 7.58
CA MET A 209 -2.72 -10.38 7.90
C MET A 209 -1.31 -10.91 8.16
N GLU A 210 -1.16 -11.95 8.99
CA GLU A 210 0.13 -12.59 9.22
C GLU A 210 0.77 -13.13 7.93
N SER A 211 -0.02 -13.78 7.08
CA SER A 211 0.45 -14.35 5.81
C SER A 211 0.88 -13.28 4.80
N VAL A 212 0.17 -12.14 4.75
CA VAL A 212 0.52 -11.01 3.87
C VAL A 212 1.71 -10.24 4.42
N PHE A 213 1.73 -9.93 5.72
CA PHE A 213 2.78 -9.10 6.33
C PHE A 213 4.14 -9.81 6.41
N SER A 214 4.13 -11.15 6.44
CA SER A 214 5.37 -11.95 6.45
C SER A 214 6.01 -12.14 5.07
N ARG A 215 5.35 -11.70 3.98
CA ARG A 215 5.94 -11.79 2.64
C ARG A 215 7.17 -10.92 2.52
N GLU A 216 8.16 -11.41 1.78
CA GLU A 216 9.40 -10.68 1.53
C GLU A 216 9.13 -9.30 0.89
N SER A 217 8.26 -9.25 -0.12
CA SER A 217 7.80 -8.02 -0.77
C SER A 217 7.18 -7.03 0.21
N PHE A 218 6.39 -7.52 1.18
CA PHE A 218 5.76 -6.69 2.19
C PHE A 218 6.77 -6.13 3.18
N VAL A 219 7.65 -6.98 3.69
CA VAL A 219 8.71 -6.58 4.62
C VAL A 219 9.66 -5.55 4.01
N LYS A 220 9.98 -5.66 2.71
CA LYS A 220 10.80 -4.68 1.98
C LYS A 220 10.16 -3.31 1.81
N THR A 221 8.83 -3.26 1.77
CA THR A 221 8.08 -2.08 1.31
C THR A 221 7.22 -1.43 2.41
N GLN A 222 7.07 -2.07 3.56
CA GLN A 222 6.31 -1.52 4.68
C GLN A 222 7.00 -0.30 5.31
N ALA A 223 6.19 0.67 5.71
CA ALA A 223 6.65 1.77 6.54
C ALA A 223 6.95 1.29 7.97
N LEU A 224 7.87 1.97 8.64
CA LEU A 224 8.11 1.75 10.08
C LEU A 224 6.86 2.15 10.88
N ARG A 225 6.66 1.49 12.02
CA ARG A 225 5.49 1.71 12.87
C ARG A 225 5.37 3.18 13.30
N GLU A 226 6.47 3.77 13.74
CA GLU A 226 6.56 5.17 14.16
C GLU A 226 6.25 6.14 13.02
N ASP A 227 6.59 5.78 11.78
CA ASP A 227 6.36 6.60 10.58
C ASP A 227 4.88 6.59 10.24
N VAL A 228 4.25 5.41 10.28
CA VAL A 228 2.79 5.28 10.11
C VAL A 228 2.08 6.16 11.14
N ILE A 229 2.40 6.02 12.43
CA ILE A 229 1.78 6.83 13.49
C ILE A 229 1.97 8.33 13.23
N ALA A 230 3.19 8.76 12.91
CA ALA A 230 3.48 10.17 12.64
C ALA A 230 2.68 10.71 11.44
N GLY A 231 2.56 9.93 10.34
CA GLY A 231 1.80 10.31 9.15
C GLY A 231 0.28 10.36 9.35
N TRP A 232 -0.25 9.67 10.37
CA TRP A 232 -1.67 9.75 10.74
C TRP A 232 -1.97 10.82 11.78
N ARG A 233 -0.99 11.29 12.55
CA ARG A 233 -1.19 12.29 13.63
C ARG A 233 -2.01 13.51 13.20
N PRO A 234 -1.71 14.20 12.08
CA PRO A 234 -2.48 15.37 11.66
C PRO A 234 -3.93 15.08 11.27
N LYS A 235 -4.31 13.80 11.11
CA LYS A 235 -5.66 13.37 10.72
C LYS A 235 -6.52 13.01 11.93
N VAL A 236 -5.90 12.66 13.05
CA VAL A 236 -6.60 12.21 14.28
C VAL A 236 -6.78 13.38 15.25
N GLU A 237 -5.80 14.28 15.34
CA GLU A 237 -5.78 15.37 16.33
C GLU A 237 -6.61 16.62 15.92
N VAL A 238 -7.46 16.49 14.90
CA VAL A 238 -8.33 17.57 14.39
C VAL A 238 -9.72 17.56 15.07
#